data_AF-A0A3L8C1S7-F1
#
_entry.id   AF-A0A3L8C1S7-F1
#
_cell.length_a   1.000
_cell.length_b   1.000
_cell.length_c   1.000
_cell.angle_alpha   90.00
_cell.angle_beta   90.00
_cell.angle_gamma   90.00
#
_symmetry.space_group_name_H-M   'P 1'
#
loop_
_entity.id
_entity.type
_entity.pdbx_description
1 polymer ?
#
loop_
_entity_poly.entity_id
_entity_poly.type
_entity_poly.pdbx_seq_one_letter_code
_entity_poly.pdbx_strand_id
1 'polypeptide(L)' 'HDVSGTSPSGSAGFVEGTRILRAGLKASHFSSAEVALDYTRFMGNHRANPLHDRDFVTLSLSYSF' A
#
# COMPACT_ATOMS: atom_id res chain seq x y z
N HIS A 1 -5.66 8.61 -20.22
CA HIS A 1 -4.53 9.53 -20.39
C HIS A 1 -3.41 8.95 -19.54
N ASP A 2 -2.51 8.18 -20.16
CA ASP A 2 -1.34 7.65 -19.48
C ASP A 2 -0.37 8.81 -19.24
N VAL A 3 -0.08 9.09 -17.98
CA VAL A 3 0.89 10.09 -17.58
C VAL A 3 2.28 9.48 -17.64
N SER A 4 3.06 9.89 -18.64
CA SER A 4 4.46 9.50 -18.79
C SER A 4 5.39 10.57 -18.22
N GLY A 5 6.37 10.16 -17.42
CA GLY A 5 7.35 11.02 -16.78
C GLY A 5 7.45 10.83 -15.25
N THR A 6 8.66 11.00 -14.71
CA THR A 6 8.89 11.10 -13.26
C THR A 6 8.78 12.57 -12.84
N SER A 7 8.04 12.86 -11.77
CA SER A 7 7.89 14.24 -11.27
C SER A 7 9.28 14.85 -10.97
N PRO A 8 9.61 16.05 -11.50
CA PRO A 8 10.89 16.71 -11.23
C PRO A 8 11.04 17.22 -9.80
N SER A 9 9.92 17.42 -9.09
CA SER A 9 9.92 17.97 -7.74
C SER A 9 9.70 16.85 -6.72
N GLY A 10 10.64 16.72 -5.78
CA GLY A 10 10.63 15.81 -4.63
C GLY A 10 9.48 16.03 -3.63
N SER A 11 8.34 16.53 -4.07
CA SER A 11 7.13 16.80 -3.30
C SER A 11 5.89 16.09 -3.84
N ALA A 12 5.96 15.45 -5.01
CA ALA A 12 4.94 14.52 -5.48
C ALA A 12 5.63 13.24 -5.95
N GLY A 13 5.62 12.20 -5.10
CA GLY A 13 6.26 10.90 -5.32
C GLY A 13 5.66 10.06 -6.46
N PHE A 14 5.21 10.68 -7.54
CA PHE A 14 4.76 10.00 -8.74
C PHE A 14 5.98 9.55 -9.54
N VAL A 15 6.24 8.25 -9.46
CA VAL A 15 7.15 7.54 -10.34
C VAL A 15 6.30 6.78 -11.35
N GLU A 16 6.44 7.13 -12.62
CA GLU A 16 5.73 6.48 -13.73
C GLU A 16 5.85 4.96 -13.62
N GLY A 17 4.77 4.22 -13.91
CA GLY A 17 4.80 2.76 -13.89
C GLY A 17 4.84 2.14 -12.48
N THR A 18 4.78 2.93 -11.40
CA THR A 18 4.54 2.39 -10.04
C THR A 18 3.16 1.75 -9.97
N ARG A 19 3.10 0.54 -9.44
CA ARG A 19 1.90 -0.26 -9.21
C ARG A 19 1.88 -0.71 -7.76
N ILE A 20 0.71 -0.66 -7.13
CA ILE A 20 0.54 -1.09 -5.73
C ILE A 20 -0.60 -2.10 -5.71
N LEU A 21 -0.33 -3.29 -5.20
CA LEU A 21 -1.33 -4.31 -4.94
C LEU A 21 -1.55 -4.38 -3.44
N ARG A 22 -2.79 -4.18 -2.99
CA ARG A 22 -3.20 -4.40 -1.60
C ARG A 22 -4.31 -5.42 -1.53
N ALA A 23 -4.16 -6.40 -0.65
CA ALA A 23 -5.17 -7.39 -0.32
C ALA A 23 -5.28 -7.49 1.20
N GLY A 24 -6.51 -7.48 1.72
CA GLY A 24 -6.75 -7.46 3.15
C GLY A 24 -7.97 -8.28 3.55
N LEU A 25 -7.94 -8.79 4.77
CA LEU A 25 -9.03 -9.49 5.43
C LEU A 25 -9.35 -8.74 6.72
N LYS A 26 -10.64 -8.50 6.96
CA LYS A 26 -11.14 -7.85 8.17
C LYS A 26 -12.24 -8.70 8.78
N ALA A 27 -12.13 -8.96 10.07
CA ALA A 27 -13.10 -9.66 10.87
C ALA A 27 -13.53 -8.76 12.03
N SER A 28 -14.83 -8.67 12.27
CA SER A 28 -15.41 -7.91 13.37
C SER A 28 -16.32 -8.81 14.20
N HIS A 29 -16.15 -8.78 15.53
CA HIS A 29 -16.98 -9.48 16.49
C HIS A 29 -17.71 -8.48 17.38
N PHE A 30 -19.05 -8.51 17.36
CA PHE A 30 -19.95 -7.66 18.14
C PHE A 30 -19.70 -6.14 18.08
N SER A 31 -19.01 -5.65 17.04
CA SER A 31 -18.55 -4.26 16.91
C SER A 31 -17.63 -3.76 18.05
N SER A 32 -17.30 -4.60 19.01
CA SER A 32 -16.41 -4.30 20.14
C SER A 32 -14.99 -4.78 19.89
N ALA A 33 -14.80 -5.81 19.07
CA ALA A 33 -13.49 -6.32 18.68
C ALA A 33 -13.37 -6.40 17.15
N GLU A 34 -12.30 -5.81 16.60
CA GLU A 34 -11.97 -5.85 15.19
C GLU A 34 -10.54 -6.36 15.00
N VAL A 35 -10.36 -7.25 14.03
CA VAL A 35 -9.07 -7.77 13.59
C VAL A 35 -8.95 -7.53 12.10
N ALA A 36 -7.86 -6.89 11.67
CA ALA A 36 -7.55 -6.69 10.27
C ALA A 36 -6.13 -7.20 9.96
N LEU A 37 -6.00 -7.88 8.82
CA LEU A 37 -4.74 -8.33 8.25
C LEU A 37 -4.65 -7.82 6.82
N ASP A 38 -3.66 -6.98 6.53
CA ASP A 38 -3.43 -6.37 5.23
C ASP A 38 -2.05 -6.74 4.70
N TYR A 39 -1.99 -7.13 3.44
CA TYR A 39 -0.77 -7.30 2.67
C TYR A 39 -0.72 -6.25 1.56
N THR A 40 0.37 -5.51 1.49
CA THR A 40 0.61 -4.48 0.48
C THR A 40 1.93 -4.76 -0.21
N ARG A 41 1.91 -4.83 -1.54
CA ARG A 41 3.07 -5.06 -2.38
C ARG A 41 3.22 -3.92 -3.39
N PHE A 42 4.40 -3.34 -3.41
CA PHE A 42 4.78 -2.36 -4.43
C PHE A 42 5.39 -3.12 -5.62
N MET A 43 5.16 -2.63 -6.84
CA MET A 43 5.63 -3.22 -8.10
C MET A 43 5.75 -2.12 -9.15
N GLY A 44 6.34 -2.43 -10.31
CA GLY A 44 6.50 -1.54 -11.45
C GLY A 44 7.57 -0.42 -11.33
N ASN A 45 8.22 -0.15 -12.47
CA ASN A 45 9.37 0.75 -12.65
C ASN A 45 10.61 0.43 -11.78
N HIS A 46 11.25 -0.72 -12.02
CA HIS A 46 12.47 -1.17 -11.34
C HIS A 46 13.68 -0.22 -11.41
N ARG A 47 13.72 0.73 -12.36
CA ARG A 47 14.86 1.63 -12.56
C ARG A 47 14.74 2.94 -11.78
N ALA A 48 13.51 3.42 -11.56
CA ALA A 48 13.26 4.70 -10.89
C ALA A 48 12.45 4.57 -9.58
N ASN A 49 11.87 3.40 -9.29
CA ASN A 49 11.16 3.13 -8.04
C ASN A 49 12.02 2.26 -7.11
N PRO A 50 12.74 2.85 -6.13
CA PRO A 50 13.51 2.07 -5.16
C PRO A 50 12.61 1.30 -4.17
N LEU A 51 11.31 1.55 -4.17
CA LEU A 51 10.34 0.84 -3.34
C LEU A 51 9.71 -0.36 -4.07
N HIS A 52 10.13 -0.64 -5.31
CA HIS A 52 9.55 -1.67 -6.18
C HIS A 52 9.48 -3.07 -5.54
N ASP A 53 10.39 -3.42 -4.65
CA ASP A 53 10.46 -4.74 -4.01
C ASP A 53 9.92 -4.74 -2.57
N ARG A 54 9.42 -3.60 -2.09
CA ARG A 54 8.95 -3.49 -0.72
C ARG A 54 7.56 -4.10 -0.58
N ASP A 55 7.49 -5.05 0.34
CA ASP A 55 6.25 -5.65 0.80
C ASP A 55 6.01 -5.26 2.26
N PHE A 56 4.75 -5.03 2.60
CA PHE A 56 4.30 -4.68 3.95
C PHE A 56 3.16 -5.61 4.36
N VAL A 57 3.30 -6.22 5.53
CA VAL A 57 2.20 -6.91 6.22
C VAL A 57 1.80 -6.06 7.42
N THR A 58 0.51 -5.81 7.58
CA THR A 58 -0.05 -5.08 8.72
C THR A 58 -1.06 -5.96 9.41
N LEU A 59 -0.89 -6.17 10.71
CA LEU A 59 -1.88 -6.78 11.58
C LEU A 59 -2.39 -5.70 12.54
N SER A 60 -3.70 -5.54 12.64
CA SER A 60 -4.36 -4.58 13.52
C SER A 60 -5.40 -5.26 14.37
N LEU A 61 -5.37 -4.98 15.67
CA LEU A 61 -6.37 -5.40 16.65
C LEU A 61 -6.94 -4.13 17.28
N SER A 62 -8.27 -4.01 17.29
CA SER A 62 -8.96 -2.90 17.93
C SER A 62 -10.02 -3.44 18.87
N TYR A 63 -10.08 -2.88 20.06
CA TYR A 63 -11.10 -3.18 21.05
C TYR A 63 -11.73 -1.87 21.55
N SER A 64 -13.05 -1.82 21.61
CA SER A 64 -13.82 -0.65 22.06
C SER A 64 -14.75 -1.05 23.20
N PHE A 65 -14.75 -0.23 24.27
CA PHE A 65 -15.51 -0.43 25.51
C PHE A 65 -16.63 0.60 25.65
#